data_AF-V7HYT3-F1
#
_entry.id   AF-V7HYT3-F1
#
_cell.length_a   1.000
_cell.length_b   1.000
_cell.length_c   1.000
_cell.angle_alpha   90.00
_cell.angle_beta   90.00
_cell.angle_gamma   90.00
#
_symmetry.space_group_name_H-M   'P 1'
#
loop_
_entity.id
_entity.type
_entity.pdbx_description
1 polymer ?
#
loop_
_entity_poly.entity_id
_entity_poly.type
_entity_poly.pdbx_seq_one_letter_code
_entity_poly.pdbx_strand_id
1 'polypeptide(L)'
;MVKVILVMHDLENDDYYKMNKTSFESMPQVGQYIYNNDGLAYIVEEIVYFAGYVSSKGAIATLTVHPADENEPASYLYGLNIERDLDD
;
A
#
# COMPACT_ATOMS: atom_id res chain seq x y z
N MET A 1 -14.48 -5.06 -9.45
CA MET A 1 -14.00 -4.01 -8.53
C MET A 1 -14.55 -4.25 -7.15
N VAL A 2 -13.65 -4.40 -6.17
CA VAL A 2 -13.98 -4.58 -4.75
C VAL A 2 -13.83 -3.24 -4.05
N LYS A 3 -14.84 -2.83 -3.27
CA LYS A 3 -14.71 -1.69 -2.36
C LYS A 3 -13.96 -2.15 -1.12
N VAL A 4 -12.91 -1.43 -0.76
CA VAL A 4 -12.07 -1.80 0.37
C VAL A 4 -11.69 -0.59 1.19
N ILE A 5 -11.56 -0.81 2.48
CA ILE A 5 -10.86 0.09 3.38
C ILE A 5 -9.60 -0.64 3.79
N LEU A 6 -8.46 -0.01 3.50
CA LEU A 6 -7.14 -0.54 3.82
C LEU A 6 -6.45 0.42 4.77
N VAL A 7 -5.86 -0.16 5.81
CA VAL A 7 -4.96 0.54 6.74
C VAL A 7 -3.57 -0.06 6.51
N MET A 8 -2.59 0.79 6.23
CA MET A 8 -1.18 0.41 6.20
C MET A 8 -0.61 0.56 7.60
N HIS A 9 0.07 -0.48 8.09
CA HIS A 9 0.94 -0.39 9.26
C HIS A 9 2.38 -0.35 8.76
N ASP A 10 3.01 0.81 8.95
CA ASP A 10 4.43 1.01 8.69
C ASP A 10 5.22 0.50 9.90
N LEU A 11 5.92 -0.62 9.72
CA LEU A 11 6.72 -1.21 10.80
C LEU A 11 7.95 -0.39 11.16
N GLU A 12 8.50 0.39 10.23
CA GLU A 12 9.72 1.15 10.47
C GLU A 12 9.45 2.34 11.40
N ASN A 13 8.32 3.01 11.19
CA ASN A 13 7.91 4.16 11.98
C ASN A 13 6.87 3.82 13.08
N ASP A 14 6.41 2.57 13.15
CA ASP A 14 5.33 2.07 14.02
C ASP A 14 4.05 2.94 13.96
N ASP A 15 3.63 3.29 12.75
CA ASP A 15 2.50 4.20 12.50
C ASP A 15 1.46 3.58 11.56
N TYR A 16 0.24 4.12 11.60
CA TYR A 16 -0.92 3.59 10.89
C TYR A 16 -1.55 4.65 9.98
N TYR A 17 -1.58 4.35 8.68
CA TYR A 17 -2.13 5.25 7.67
C TYR A 17 -3.32 4.62 6.96
N LYS A 18 -4.41 5.36 6.82
CA LYS A 18 -5.50 4.94 5.95
C LYS A 18 -5.11 5.20 4.49
N MET A 19 -5.18 4.18 3.64
CA MET A 19 -4.98 4.39 2.21
C MET A 19 -6.12 5.22 1.61
N ASN A 20 -5.75 6.18 0.75
CA ASN A 20 -6.71 7.02 0.03
C ASN A 20 -7.44 6.25 -1.10
N LYS A 21 -6.90 5.10 -1.53
CA LYS A 21 -7.53 4.25 -2.56
C LYS A 21 -8.63 3.38 -1.97
N THR A 22 -9.85 3.56 -2.46
CA THR A 22 -11.08 2.92 -1.92
C THR A 22 -11.60 1.75 -2.76
N SER A 23 -10.94 1.45 -3.90
CA SER A 23 -11.32 0.36 -4.80
C SER A 23 -10.14 -0.27 -5.51
N PHE A 24 -10.19 -1.59 -5.67
CA PHE A 24 -9.21 -2.38 -6.41
C PHE A 24 -9.91 -3.38 -7.33
N GLU A 25 -9.24 -3.80 -8.40
CA GLU A 25 -9.73 -4.87 -9.27
C GLU A 25 -9.68 -6.22 -8.54
N SER A 26 -8.58 -6.48 -7.85
CA SER A 26 -8.32 -7.59 -6.94
C SER A 26 -7.70 -7.07 -5.64
N MET A 27 -7.82 -7.83 -4.54
CA MET A 27 -7.11 -7.49 -3.30
C MET A 27 -5.59 -7.53 -3.53
N PRO A 28 -4.81 -6.64 -2.89
CA PRO A 28 -3.36 -6.77 -2.81
C PRO A 28 -2.96 -8.17 -2.30
N GLN A 29 -1.77 -8.62 -2.67
CA GLN A 29 -1.17 -9.87 -2.22
C GLN A 29 0.16 -9.60 -1.51
N VAL A 30 0.55 -10.50 -0.62
CA VAL A 30 1.89 -10.49 -0.03
C VAL A 30 2.95 -10.51 -1.14
N GLY A 31 3.97 -9.67 -0.99
CA GLY A 31 5.05 -9.45 -1.97
C GLY A 31 4.69 -8.48 -3.10
N GLN A 32 3.45 -7.97 -3.17
CA GLN A 32 3.11 -6.94 -4.13
C GLN A 32 3.51 -5.55 -3.64
N TYR A 33 3.93 -4.72 -4.59
CA TYR A 33 4.14 -3.30 -4.38
C TYR A 33 2.80 -2.56 -4.39
N ILE A 34 2.61 -1.68 -3.41
CA ILE A 34 1.51 -0.71 -3.37
C ILE A 34 2.09 0.70 -3.28
N TYR A 35 1.32 1.66 -3.78
CA TYR A 35 1.70 3.06 -3.78
C TYR A 35 0.66 3.86 -3.00
N ASN A 36 1.15 4.75 -2.15
CA ASN A 36 0.30 5.67 -1.40
C ASN A 36 0.46 7.09 -1.96
N ASN A 37 -0.37 8.02 -1.49
CA ASN A 37 -0.37 9.40 -1.98
C ASN A 37 0.86 10.22 -1.53
N ASP A 38 1.70 9.66 -0.66
CA ASP A 38 3.03 10.17 -0.33
C ASP A 38 4.02 10.00 -1.49
N GLY A 39 3.66 9.24 -2.53
CA GLY A 39 4.53 8.96 -3.67
C GLY A 39 5.53 7.84 -3.42
N LEU A 40 5.49 7.20 -2.25
CA LEU A 40 6.38 6.10 -1.89
C LEU A 40 5.79 4.75 -2.30
N ALA A 41 6.69 3.84 -2.64
CA ALA A 41 6.39 2.44 -2.90
C ALA A 41 6.58 1.63 -1.62
N TYR A 42 5.65 0.72 -1.35
CA TYR A 42 5.68 -0.15 -0.18
C TYR A 42 5.47 -1.60 -0.60
N ILE A 43 6.16 -2.53 0.05
CA ILE A 43 5.96 -3.97 -0.16
C ILE A 43 4.97 -4.48 0.90
N VAL A 44 3.96 -5.22 0.46
CA VAL A 44 3.02 -5.88 1.37
C VAL A 44 3.66 -7.12 1.98
N GLU A 45 3.80 -7.14 3.31
CA GLU A 45 4.33 -8.29 4.03
C GLU A 45 3.23 -9.20 4.56
N GLU A 46 2.17 -8.60 5.09
CA GLU A 46 1.06 -9.33 5.71
C GLU A 46 -0.28 -8.67 5.36
N ILE A 47 -1.30 -9.51 5.27
CA ILE A 47 -2.69 -9.08 5.08
C ILE A 47 -3.54 -9.67 6.20
N VAL A 48 -4.01 -8.79 7.08
CA VAL A 48 -4.89 -9.17 8.19
C VAL A 48 -6.32 -8.79 7.85
N TYR A 49 -7.17 -9.77 7.59
CA TYR A 49 -8.59 -9.55 7.37
C TYR A 49 -9.33 -9.35 8.70
N PHE A 50 -10.23 -8.37 8.73
CA PHE A 50 -11.10 -8.18 9.89
C PHE A 50 -12.13 -9.31 9.93
N ALA A 51 -12.12 -10.09 11.00
CA ALA A 51 -13.08 -11.17 11.20
C ALA A 51 -14.53 -10.64 11.09
N GLY A 52 -15.34 -11.27 10.25
CA GLY A 52 -16.74 -10.89 10.03
C GLY A 52 -16.98 -9.75 9.04
N TYR A 53 -15.93 -9.14 8.46
CA TYR A 53 -16.06 -8.02 7.51
C TYR A 53 -15.88 -8.38 6.03
N VAL A 54 -15.71 -9.67 5.72
CA VAL A 54 -15.79 -10.15 4.34
C VAL A 54 -17.26 -10.24 3.96
N SER A 55 -17.73 -9.31 3.12
CA SER A 55 -19.13 -9.25 2.67
C SER A 55 -19.23 -9.22 1.15
N SER A 56 -20.42 -9.48 0.63
CA SER A 56 -20.71 -9.30 -0.81
C SER A 56 -20.55 -7.85 -1.30
N LYS A 57 -20.43 -6.88 -0.37
CA LYS A 57 -20.28 -5.44 -0.68
C LYS A 57 -18.84 -4.96 -0.66
N GLY A 58 -17.91 -5.73 -0.09
CA GLY A 58 -16.53 -5.32 0.10
C GLY A 58 -15.82 -6.07 1.22
N ALA A 59 -14.55 -5.72 1.44
CA ALA A 59 -13.70 -6.28 2.48
C ALA A 59 -12.98 -5.16 3.24
N ILE A 60 -12.62 -5.43 4.50
CA ILE A 60 -11.74 -4.57 5.30
C ILE A 60 -10.53 -5.41 5.69
N ALA A 61 -9.33 -4.87 5.46
CA ALA A 61 -8.07 -5.51 5.81
C ALA A 61 -7.03 -4.48 6.25
N THR A 62 -6.13 -4.89 7.13
CA THR A 62 -4.89 -4.18 7.42
C THR A 62 -3.79 -4.81 6.57
N LEU A 63 -2.97 -3.97 5.96
CA LEU A 63 -1.75 -4.38 5.27
C LEU A 63 -0.56 -3.97 6.15
N THR A 64 0.24 -4.95 6.57
CA THR A 64 1.55 -4.65 7.13
C THR A 64 2.51 -4.44 5.98
N VAL A 65 3.28 -3.35 6.02
CA VAL A 65 4.14 -2.92 4.93
C VAL A 65 5.49 -2.43 5.44
N HIS A 66 6.48 -2.46 4.56
CA HIS A 66 7.70 -1.66 4.69
C HIS A 66 7.97 -0.86 3.42
N PRO A 67 8.71 0.26 3.50
CA PRO A 67 9.17 0.99 2.32
C PRO A 67 9.98 0.10 1.39
N ALA A 68 9.72 0.16 0.09
CA ALA A 68 10.56 -0.49 -0.90
C ALA A 68 11.96 0.15 -0.93
N ASP A 69 12.99 -0.62 -1.25
CA ASP A 69 14.34 -0.09 -1.48
C ASP A 69 14.30 0.96 -2.60
N GLU A 70 14.96 2.10 -2.41
CA GLU A 70 15.03 3.21 -3.37
C GLU A 70 15.58 2.78 -4.75
N ASN A 71 16.37 1.69 -4.78
CA ASN A 71 16.98 1.15 -5.98
C ASN A 71 16.10 0.12 -6.70
N GLU A 72 15.00 -0.31 -6.10
CA GLU A 72 14.07 -1.25 -6.73
C GLU A 72 13.29 -0.56 -7.87
N PRO A 73 13.06 -1.25 -9.01
CA PRO A 73 12.27 -0.71 -10.12
C PRO A 73 10.89 -0.18 -9.70
N ALA A 74 10.30 -0.75 -8.65
CA ALA A 74 9.02 -0.30 -8.10
C ALA A 74 9.07 1.10 -7.50
N SER A 75 10.22 1.56 -7.00
CA SER A 75 10.37 2.90 -6.42
C SER A 75 10.35 4.01 -7.48
N TYR A 76 10.52 3.65 -8.76
CA TYR A 76 10.51 4.57 -9.91
C TYR A 76 9.12 4.63 -10.57
N LEU A 77 8.14 5.14 -9.83
CA LEU A 77 6.77 5.26 -10.31
C LEU A 77 6.72 6.01 -11.66
N TYR A 78 6.46 5.29 -12.75
CA TYR A 78 6.48 5.86 -14.11
C TYR A 78 7.80 6.56 -14.51
N GLY A 79 8.93 6.17 -13.91
CA GLY A 79 10.23 6.81 -14.14
C GLY A 79 10.46 8.11 -13.37
N LEU A 80 9.52 8.49 -12.48
CA LEU A 80 9.68 9.59 -11.55
C LEU A 80 10.51 9.12 -10.36
N ASN A 81 11.63 9.81 -10.10
CA ASN A 81 12.40 9.67 -8.88
C ASN A 81 12.11 10.94 -8.07
N ILE A 82 11.29 10.85 -7.03
CA ILE A 82 10.79 12.03 -6.30
C ILE A 82 11.95 12.86 -5.72
N GLU A 83 12.96 12.22 -5.14
CA GLU A 83 14.12 12.95 -4.61
C GLU A 83 14.87 13.68 -5.73
N ARG A 84 15.21 12.99 -6.82
CA ARG A 84 15.92 13.59 -7.96
C ARG A 84 15.09 14.64 -8.70
N ASP A 85 13.79 14.44 -8.81
CA ASP A 85 12.90 15.22 -9.67
C ASP A 85 12.24 16.40 -8.90
N LEU A 86 12.31 16.41 -7.57
CA LEU A 86 11.87 17.54 -6.72
C LEU A 86 13.04 18.30 -6.06
N ASP A 87 14.27 17.80 -6.10
CA ASP A 87 15.45 18.60 -5.74
C ASP A 87 15.75 19.65 -6.84
N ASP A 88 15.81 20.92 -6.45
CA ASP A 88 16.12 22.09 -7.30
C ASP A 88 17.57 22.08 -7.86
#